data_AF-A0A9E7JRA1-F1
#
_entry.id   AF-A0A9E7JRA1-F1
#
_cell.length_a   1.000
_cell.length_b   1.000
_cell.length_c   1.000
_cell.angle_alpha   90.00
_cell.angle_beta   90.00
_cell.angle_gamma   90.00
#
_symmetry.space_group_name_H-M   'P 1'
#
loop_
_entity.id
_entity.type
_entity.pdbx_description
1 polymer ?
#
loop_
_entity_poly.entity_id
_entity_poly.type
_entity_poly.pdbx_seq_one_letter_code
_entity_poly.pdbx_strand_id
1 'polypeptide(L)' 'MAVIWEGSTLYGYLLNPKKYIPGTKMAFPGLKKPQERADLITYLKASMAS' A
#
# COMPACT_ATOMS: atom_id res chain seq x y z
N MET A 1 -0.28 -17.00 -6.98
CA MET A 1 0.88 -16.16 -6.64
C MET A 1 0.49 -15.31 -5.45
N ALA A 2 1.23 -15.39 -4.35
CA ALA A 2 1.00 -14.56 -3.17
C ALA A 2 1.86 -13.30 -3.26
N VAL A 3 1.31 -12.15 -2.85
CA VAL A 3 2.07 -10.90 -2.69
C VAL A 3 2.59 -10.88 -1.26
N ILE A 4 3.90 -10.73 -1.08
CA ILE A 4 4.49 -10.47 0.23
C ILE A 4 4.36 -8.98 0.51
N TRP A 5 3.70 -8.63 1.61
CA TRP A 5 3.43 -7.25 2.00
C TRP A 5 4.62 -6.68 2.77
N GLU A 6 5.55 -6.09 2.01
CA GLU A 6 6.72 -5.36 2.50
C GLU A 6 6.60 -3.87 2.18
N GLY A 7 7.49 -3.04 2.73
CA GLY A 7 7.43 -1.58 2.51
C GLY A 7 7.44 -1.19 1.02
N SER A 8 8.21 -1.89 0.19
CA SER A 8 8.30 -1.62 -1.25
C SER A 8 7.02 -2.02 -2.01
N THR A 9 6.46 -3.20 -1.71
CA THR A 9 5.25 -3.70 -2.36
C THR A 9 4.01 -2.92 -1.92
N LEU A 10 3.92 -2.56 -0.62
CA LEU A 10 2.91 -1.63 -0.12
C LEU A 10 3.03 -0.25 -0.78
N TYR A 11 4.24 0.28 -0.94
CA TYR A 11 4.42 1.59 -1.57
C TYR A 11 3.91 1.62 -3.01
N GLY A 12 4.18 0.57 -3.79
CA GLY A 12 3.65 0.42 -5.15
C GLY A 12 2.13 0.23 -5.16
N TYR A 13 1.60 -0.60 -4.26
CA TYR A 13 0.17 -0.83 -4.13
C TYR A 13 -0.61 0.43 -3.75
N LEU A 14 -0.11 1.21 -2.80
CA LEU A 14 -0.72 2.44 -2.31
C LEU A 14 -0.73 3.55 -3.38
N LEU A 15 0.10 3.48 -4.42
CA LEU A 15 0.03 4.44 -5.52
C LEU A 15 -1.20 4.22 -6.41
N ASN A 16 -1.50 2.96 -6.74
CA ASN A 16 -2.67 2.60 -7.55
C ASN A 16 -3.04 1.11 -7.33
N PRO A 17 -3.94 0.82 -6.39
CA PRO A 17 -4.34 -0.54 -6.05
C PRO A 17 -4.93 -1.32 -7.22
N LYS A 18 -5.75 -0.64 -8.05
CA LYS A 18 -6.42 -1.25 -9.22
C LYS A 18 -5.44 -1.65 -10.31
N LYS A 19 -4.37 -0.86 -10.49
CA LYS A 19 -3.30 -1.16 -11.45
C LYS A 19 -2.37 -2.25 -10.92
N TYR A 20 -2.09 -2.25 -9.61
CA TYR A 20 -1.20 -3.24 -9.00
C TYR A 20 -1.86 -4.62 -8.87
N ILE A 21 -3.14 -4.66 -8.46
CA ILE A 21 -3.97 -5.88 -8.40
C ILE A 21 -5.24 -5.67 -9.23
N PRO A 22 -5.23 -6.03 -10.52
CA PRO A 22 -6.42 -5.99 -11.35
C PRO A 22 -7.56 -6.83 -10.74
N GLY A 23 -8.75 -6.25 -10.66
CA GLY A 23 -9.92 -6.91 -10.06
C GLY A 23 -10.03 -6.78 -8.53
N THR A 24 -9.15 -6.00 -7.88
CA THR A 24 -9.30 -5.69 -6.45
C THR A 24 -10.63 -4.97 -6.18
N LYS A 25 -11.33 -5.38 -5.12
CA LYS A 25 -12.56 -4.73 -4.64
C LYS A 25 -12.28 -3.48 -3.80
N MET A 26 -11.01 -3.15 -3.55
CA MET A 26 -10.64 -1.97 -2.77
C MET A 26 -11.02 -0.69 -3.52
N ALA A 27 -11.96 0.08 -2.97
CA ALA A 27 -12.38 1.38 -3.49
C ALA A 27 -11.42 2.51 -3.10
N PHE A 28 -10.11 2.25 -3.17
CA PHE A 28 -9.08 3.23 -2.83
C PHE A 28 -8.44 3.80 -4.11
N PRO A 29 -8.45 5.12 -4.32
CA PRO A 29 -7.87 5.73 -5.52
C PRO A 29 -6.33 5.72 -5.53
N GLY A 30 -5.69 5.48 -4.37
CA GLY A 30 -4.25 5.59 -4.19
C GLY A 30 -3.80 6.96 -3.66
N LEU A 31 -2.62 7.00 -3.06
CA LEU A 31 -1.93 8.20 -2.60
C LEU A 31 -0.90 8.61 -3.65
N LYS A 32 -1.02 9.82 -4.19
CA LYS A 32 -0.08 10.34 -5.20
C LYS A 32 1.18 10.92 -4.58
N LYS A 33 1.09 11.52 -3.39
CA LYS A 33 2.22 12.13 -2.71
C LYS A 33 3.15 11.05 -2.12
N PRO A 34 4.45 11.06 -2.43
CA PRO A 34 5.42 10.13 -1.86
C PRO A 34 5.44 10.12 -0.33
N GLN A 35 5.36 11.30 0.29
CA GLN A 35 5.41 11.44 1.74
C GLN A 35 4.21 10.77 2.42
N GLU A 36 2.99 11.01 1.94
CA GLU A 36 1.78 10.40 2.49
C GLU A 36 1.82 8.87 2.43
N ARG A 37 2.43 8.28 1.39
CA ARG A 37 2.66 6.83 1.33
C ARG A 37 3.67 6.36 2.37
N ALA A 38 4.79 7.07 2.52
CA ALA A 38 5.82 6.74 3.49
C ALA A 38 5.30 6.81 4.93
N ASP A 39 4.53 7.86 5.24
CA ASP A 39 3.92 8.06 6.55
C ASP A 39 2.91 6.94 6.87
N LEU A 40 2.05 6.59 5.90
CA LEU A 40 1.09 5.49 6.06
C LEU A 40 1.78 4.14 6.25
N ILE A 41 2.84 3.85 5.49
CA ILE A 41 3.62 2.62 5.66
C ILE A 41 4.28 2.57 7.04
N THR A 42 4.80 3.69 7.52
CA THR A 42 5.40 3.78 8.86
C THR A 42 4.35 3.52 9.94
N TYR A 43 3.17 4.13 9.82
CA TYR A 43 2.05 3.88 10.72
C TYR A 43 1.62 2.41 10.70
N LEU A 44 1.44 1.81 9.53
CA LEU A 44 1.04 0.41 9.40
C LEU A 44 2.06 -0.53 10.04
N LYS A 45 3.37 -0.30 9.81
CA LYS A 45 4.44 -1.06 10.47
C LYS A 45 4.35 -0.97 12.00
N ALA A 46 4.15 0.23 12.53
CA ALA A 46 4.01 0.43 13.97
C ALA A 46 2.75 -0.26 14.52
N SER A 47 1.62 -0.23 13.80
CA SER A 47 0.36 -0.86 14.22
C SER A 47 0.36 -2.39 14.20
N MET A 48 1.27 -3.01 13.44
CA MET A 48 1.37 -4.48 13.34
C MET A 48 2.40 -5.07 14.31
N ALA A 49 3.11 -4.23 15.06
CA ALA A 49 4.14 -4.65 16.01
C ALA A 49 3.57 -5.05 17.40
N SER A 50 2.27 -5.37 17.48
CA SER A 50 1.55 -5.80 18.68
C SER A 50 1.44 -7.32 18.78
#